data_AF-A0A2E8EUN6-F1
#
_entry.id   AF-A0A2E8EUN6-F1
#
_cell.length_a   1.000
_cell.length_b   1.000
_cell.length_c   1.000
_cell.angle_alpha   90.00
_cell.angle_beta   90.00
_cell.angle_gamma   90.00
#
_symmetry.space_group_name_H-M   'P 1'
#
loop_
_entity.id
_entity.type
_entity.pdbx_description
1 polymer ?
#
loop_
_entity_poly.entity_id
_entity_poly.type
_entity_poly.pdbx_seq_one_letter_code
_entity_poly.pdbx_strand_id
1 'polypeptide(L)'
;MKIIHLEFKDQDYKDELLSHLRGQIFHITTIKTFDDIKKTNFIFHNKDSKFSINTGSLKSFGRKRGYVCLFDLREKEETVIQEALDKYYFLGPNWFAEYHEDYYEFNLAYLIMNSRFYNKIVPTVEAKKICRESRNYEQYIPEAECWYPDDMPINSINRTLLVKIWKSAPPKESPAYAFHKLILEDKR
;
A
#
# COMPACT_ATOMS: atom_id res chain seq x y z
N MET A 1 18.93 -1.22 -7.10
CA MET A 1 17.86 -1.34 -6.10
C MET A 1 18.30 -2.35 -5.04
N LYS A 2 18.36 -1.96 -3.76
CA LYS A 2 18.66 -2.87 -2.63
C LYS A 2 17.39 -3.62 -2.22
N ILE A 3 17.46 -4.92 -1.98
CA ILE A 3 16.32 -5.71 -1.48
C ILE A 3 16.59 -6.11 -0.02
N ILE A 4 15.58 -5.97 0.83
CA ILE A 4 15.60 -6.39 2.24
C ILE A 4 14.40 -7.32 2.44
N HIS A 5 14.62 -8.44 3.13
CA HIS A 5 13.57 -9.39 3.48
C HIS A 5 13.23 -9.24 4.96
N LEU A 6 11.94 -9.14 5.27
CA LEU A 6 11.43 -9.14 6.64
C LEU A 6 10.36 -10.23 6.75
N GLU A 7 10.44 -11.03 7.81
CA GLU A 7 9.48 -12.09 8.08
C GLU A 7 8.97 -11.99 9.51
N PHE A 8 7.64 -12.02 9.65
CA PHE A 8 6.97 -11.90 10.92
C PHE A 8 5.99 -13.06 11.09
N LYS A 9 6.24 -13.94 12.05
CA LYS A 9 5.37 -15.08 12.36
C LYS A 9 4.76 -14.92 13.73
N ASP A 10 3.43 -14.80 13.79
CA ASP A 10 2.62 -14.62 15.02
C ASP A 10 3.02 -13.47 15.95
N GLN A 11 3.99 -12.64 15.57
CA GLN A 11 4.51 -11.56 16.40
C GLN A 11 3.93 -10.20 16.02
N ASP A 12 4.07 -9.23 16.92
CA ASP A 12 3.85 -7.84 16.54
C ASP A 12 4.99 -7.39 15.62
N TYR A 13 4.62 -6.75 14.52
CA TYR A 13 5.53 -6.35 13.44
C TYR A 13 5.44 -4.84 13.16
N LYS A 14 4.48 -4.15 13.79
CA LYS A 14 4.08 -2.79 13.39
C LYS A 14 5.22 -1.81 13.56
N ASP A 15 5.85 -1.79 14.73
CA ASP A 15 6.91 -0.83 15.03
C ASP A 15 8.17 -1.08 14.19
N GLU A 16 8.57 -2.34 14.03
CA GLU A 16 9.72 -2.71 13.21
C GLU A 16 9.50 -2.33 11.74
N LEU A 17 8.36 -2.75 11.16
CA LEU A 17 8.05 -2.42 9.78
C LEU A 17 7.91 -0.91 9.56
N LEU A 18 7.21 -0.22 10.45
CA LEU A 18 7.02 1.23 10.38
C LEU A 18 8.36 1.97 10.50
N SER A 19 9.31 1.48 11.31
CA SER A 19 10.66 2.06 11.41
C SER A 19 11.40 2.11 10.06
N HIS A 20 11.14 1.17 9.16
CA HIS A 20 11.72 1.18 7.81
C HIS A 20 11.02 2.13 6.83
N LEU A 21 9.78 2.52 7.12
CA LEU A 21 8.93 3.37 6.27
C LEU A 21 8.95 4.84 6.70
N ARG A 22 9.23 5.12 7.97
CA ARG A 22 9.38 6.50 8.49
C ARG A 22 10.41 7.28 7.66
N GLY A 23 10.06 8.52 7.33
CA GLY A 23 10.93 9.39 6.54
C GLY A 23 11.08 8.99 5.07
N GLN A 24 10.25 8.08 4.55
CA GLN A 24 10.34 7.59 3.17
C GLN A 24 9.12 7.96 2.34
N ILE A 25 9.30 7.98 1.01
CA ILE A 25 8.20 7.83 0.05
C ILE A 25 8.18 6.39 -0.44
N PHE A 26 7.03 5.73 -0.47
CA PHE A 26 6.93 4.35 -0.93
C PHE A 26 5.61 4.00 -1.63
N HIS A 27 5.69 3.04 -2.54
CA HIS A 27 4.54 2.30 -3.05
C HIS A 27 4.39 0.98 -2.29
N ILE A 28 3.17 0.52 -2.06
CA ILE A 28 2.90 -0.83 -1.54
C ILE A 28 2.15 -1.66 -2.56
N THR A 29 2.61 -2.90 -2.75
CA THR A 29 1.97 -3.90 -3.61
C THR A 29 2.24 -5.31 -3.07
N THR A 30 1.85 -6.36 -3.80
CA THR A 30 2.18 -7.75 -3.45
C THR A 30 3.53 -8.17 -4.05
N ILE A 31 4.17 -9.19 -3.47
CA ILE A 31 5.41 -9.76 -4.02
C ILE A 31 5.20 -10.26 -5.46
N LYS A 32 4.05 -10.88 -5.74
CA LYS A 32 3.66 -11.30 -7.09
C LYS A 32 3.66 -10.13 -8.08
N THR A 33 3.03 -9.01 -7.72
CA THR A 33 3.03 -7.82 -8.57
C THR A 33 4.42 -7.21 -8.70
N PHE A 34 5.24 -7.26 -7.65
CA PHE A 34 6.64 -6.83 -7.73
C PHE A 34 7.46 -7.67 -8.72
N ASP A 35 7.22 -8.97 -8.82
CA ASP A 35 7.85 -9.82 -9.84
C ASP A 35 7.46 -9.40 -11.25
N ASP A 36 6.21 -8.99 -11.47
CA ASP A 36 5.76 -8.46 -12.76
C ASP A 36 6.35 -7.08 -13.06
N ILE A 37 6.44 -6.19 -12.06
CA ILE A 37 7.13 -4.89 -12.16
C ILE A 37 8.60 -5.07 -12.58
N LYS A 38 9.30 -6.09 -12.04
CA LYS A 38 10.68 -6.40 -12.46
C LYS A 38 10.78 -6.82 -13.92
N LYS A 39 9.79 -7.53 -14.45
CA LYS A 39 9.77 -7.98 -15.85
C LYS A 39 9.48 -6.82 -16.81
N THR A 40 8.57 -5.93 -16.43
CA THR A 40 8.13 -4.81 -17.28
C THR A 40 9.01 -3.57 -17.12
N ASN A 41 9.77 -3.47 -16.04
CA ASN A 41 10.52 -2.28 -15.60
C ASN A 41 9.65 -1.07 -15.23
N PHE A 42 8.34 -1.26 -15.06
CA PHE A 42 7.40 -0.19 -14.73
C PHE A 42 6.40 -0.61 -13.66
N ILE A 43 6.07 0.35 -12.81
CA ILE A 43 4.92 0.31 -11.92
C ILE A 43 3.82 1.07 -12.63
N PHE A 44 2.84 0.34 -13.14
CA PHE A 44 1.78 0.91 -13.95
C PHE A 44 0.70 1.57 -13.10
N HIS A 45 0.14 2.68 -13.59
CA HIS A 45 -1.08 3.23 -13.02
C HIS A 45 -2.27 2.29 -13.29
N ASN A 46 -3.33 2.37 -12.48
CA ASN A 46 -4.51 1.51 -12.64
C ASN A 46 -5.80 2.23 -13.11
N LYS A 47 -5.65 3.27 -13.94
CA LYS A 47 -6.79 4.04 -14.49
C LYS A 47 -7.80 3.17 -15.22
N ASP A 48 -7.31 2.26 -16.06
CA ASP A 48 -8.14 1.40 -16.92
C ASP A 48 -8.63 0.13 -16.21
N SER A 49 -8.38 -0.02 -14.90
CA SER A 49 -8.75 -1.21 -14.13
C SER A 49 -8.12 -2.51 -14.62
N LYS A 50 -6.94 -2.44 -15.23
CA LYS A 50 -6.18 -3.61 -15.69
C LYS A 50 -5.69 -4.48 -14.53
N PHE A 51 -5.58 -3.92 -13.33
CA PHE A 51 -5.19 -4.62 -12.11
C PHE A 51 -6.33 -4.65 -11.10
N SER A 52 -6.33 -5.66 -10.22
CA SER A 52 -7.31 -5.78 -9.14
C SER A 52 -7.34 -4.52 -8.28
N ILE A 53 -8.54 -4.09 -7.92
CA ILE A 53 -8.81 -2.89 -7.14
C ILE A 53 -9.55 -3.22 -5.87
N ASN A 54 -9.22 -2.54 -4.77
CA ASN A 54 -10.12 -2.49 -3.63
C ASN A 54 -11.32 -1.56 -3.95
N THR A 55 -12.45 -1.79 -3.30
CA THR A 55 -13.68 -1.01 -3.50
C THR A 55 -13.49 0.48 -3.27
N GLY A 56 -12.60 0.86 -2.33
CA GLY A 56 -12.24 2.26 -2.05
C GLY A 56 -11.46 2.97 -3.15
N SER A 57 -10.85 2.25 -4.10
CA SER A 57 -10.06 2.87 -5.16
C SER A 57 -10.89 3.34 -6.36
N LEU A 58 -12.20 3.03 -6.41
CA LEU A 58 -13.08 3.44 -7.51
C LEU A 58 -13.16 4.97 -7.64
N LYS A 59 -13.09 5.71 -6.53
CA LYS A 59 -13.12 7.17 -6.50
C LYS A 59 -11.75 7.80 -6.20
N SER A 60 -10.67 7.01 -6.27
CA SER A 60 -9.31 7.49 -5.98
C SER A 60 -8.89 8.64 -6.91
N PHE A 61 -8.37 9.71 -6.30
CA PHE A 61 -7.83 10.87 -7.01
C PHE A 61 -6.72 10.48 -8.00
N GLY A 62 -5.75 9.68 -7.55
CA GLY A 62 -4.62 9.23 -8.37
C GLY A 62 -5.08 8.36 -9.54
N ARG A 63 -5.96 7.39 -9.27
CA ARG A 63 -6.45 6.47 -10.31
C ARG A 63 -7.14 7.21 -11.45
N LYS A 64 -8.04 8.15 -11.17
CA LYS A 64 -8.76 8.92 -12.20
C LYS A 64 -7.84 9.68 -13.15
N ARG A 65 -6.64 10.05 -12.68
CA ARG A 65 -5.65 10.81 -13.44
C ARG A 65 -4.59 9.93 -14.10
N GLY A 66 -4.60 8.61 -13.88
CA GLY A 66 -3.53 7.75 -14.38
C GLY A 66 -2.23 7.92 -13.60
N TYR A 67 -2.34 8.14 -12.30
CA TYR A 67 -1.18 8.28 -11.44
C TYR A 67 -0.92 7.02 -10.62
N VAL A 68 0.34 6.79 -10.28
CA VAL A 68 0.74 5.76 -9.31
C VAL A 68 0.63 6.34 -7.91
N CYS A 69 -0.17 5.70 -7.05
CA CYS A 69 -0.34 6.09 -5.64
C CYS A 69 0.87 5.70 -4.79
N LEU A 70 1.31 6.62 -3.96
CA LEU A 70 2.44 6.51 -3.05
C LEU A 70 2.06 7.07 -1.67
N PHE A 71 2.81 6.68 -0.65
CA PHE A 71 2.77 7.29 0.67
C PHE A 71 4.01 8.14 0.87
N ASP A 72 3.85 9.36 1.37
CA ASP A 72 4.93 10.27 1.76
C ASP A 72 4.95 10.45 3.27
N LEU A 73 5.83 9.72 3.94
CA LEU A 73 6.06 9.82 5.38
C LEU A 73 7.29 10.67 5.73
N ARG A 74 7.79 11.46 4.77
CA ARG A 74 8.88 12.42 5.04
C ARG A 74 8.35 13.55 5.91
N GLU A 75 9.08 13.86 6.96
CA GLU A 75 8.79 14.99 7.85
C GLU A 75 7.35 14.95 8.42
N LYS A 76 6.79 13.73 8.59
CA LYS A 76 5.47 13.52 9.19
C LYS A 76 5.60 13.20 10.65
N GLU A 77 4.83 13.91 11.45
CA GLU A 77 4.62 13.59 12.86
C GLU A 77 3.87 12.27 13.02
N GLU A 78 4.10 11.58 14.13
CA GLU A 78 3.46 10.27 14.42
C GLU A 78 1.93 10.35 14.38
N THR A 79 1.33 11.48 14.74
CA THR A 79 -0.12 11.69 14.66
C THR A 79 -0.63 11.62 13.23
N VAL A 80 0.08 12.21 12.25
CA VAL A 80 -0.29 12.17 10.83
C VAL A 80 -0.11 10.76 10.27
N ILE A 81 0.95 10.04 10.70
CA ILE A 81 1.18 8.66 10.32
C ILE A 81 0.05 7.76 10.85
N GLN A 82 -0.34 7.93 12.11
CA GLN A 82 -1.44 7.17 12.71
C GLN A 82 -2.77 7.45 12.01
N GLU A 83 -3.06 8.72 11.73
CA GLU A 83 -4.24 9.10 10.96
C GLU A 83 -4.28 8.50 9.55
N ALA A 84 -3.12 8.33 8.93
CA ALA A 84 -3.01 7.68 7.63
C ALA A 84 -3.28 6.17 7.76
N LEU A 85 -2.76 5.52 8.81
CA LEU A 85 -3.02 4.11 9.11
C LEU A 85 -4.49 3.83 9.40
N ASP A 86 -5.17 4.74 10.11
CA ASP A 86 -6.60 4.63 10.42
C ASP A 86 -7.46 4.72 9.14
N LYS A 87 -7.06 5.55 8.18
CA LYS A 87 -7.75 5.70 6.89
C LYS A 87 -7.39 4.58 5.90
N TYR A 88 -6.16 4.11 5.93
CA TYR A 88 -5.66 2.99 5.13
C TYR A 88 -4.48 2.32 5.84
N TYR A 89 -4.72 1.10 6.32
CA TYR A 89 -3.72 0.35 7.05
C TYR A 89 -2.64 -0.22 6.11
N PHE A 90 -1.70 0.63 5.69
CA PHE A 90 -0.63 0.27 4.74
C PHE A 90 0.41 -0.69 5.32
N LEU A 91 0.40 -1.02 6.62
CA LEU A 91 1.30 -2.03 7.18
C LEU A 91 0.84 -3.47 6.90
N GLY A 92 -0.44 -3.66 6.54
CA GLY A 92 -0.99 -4.97 6.20
C GLY A 92 -2.39 -4.84 5.63
N PRO A 93 -2.57 -4.29 4.42
CA PRO A 93 -3.90 -4.05 3.87
C PRO A 93 -4.66 -5.38 3.71
N ASN A 94 -5.80 -5.54 4.39
CA ASN A 94 -6.56 -6.81 4.41
C ASN A 94 -6.94 -7.34 3.02
N TRP A 95 -7.05 -6.47 2.02
CA TRP A 95 -7.35 -6.87 0.64
C TRP A 95 -6.17 -7.54 -0.08
N PHE A 96 -4.97 -7.48 0.49
CA PHE A 96 -3.79 -8.27 0.09
C PHE A 96 -3.62 -9.56 0.90
N ALA A 97 -4.48 -9.82 1.89
CA ALA A 97 -4.38 -11.03 2.70
C ALA A 97 -4.84 -12.27 1.92
N GLU A 98 -4.03 -13.32 2.02
CA GLU A 98 -4.34 -14.67 1.55
C GLU A 98 -4.76 -15.50 2.77
N TYR A 99 -5.95 -16.08 2.70
CA TYR A 99 -6.56 -16.82 3.80
C TYR A 99 -6.51 -18.30 3.50
N HIS A 100 -6.08 -19.08 4.49
CA HIS A 100 -6.02 -20.55 4.48
C HIS A 100 -6.77 -21.08 5.69
N GLU A 101 -7.01 -22.39 5.76
CA GLU A 101 -7.79 -22.98 6.86
C GLU A 101 -7.19 -22.64 8.24
N ASP A 102 -5.88 -22.84 8.40
CA ASP A 102 -5.20 -22.72 9.69
C ASP A 102 -4.43 -21.41 9.88
N TYR A 103 -4.38 -20.53 8.86
CA TYR A 103 -3.62 -19.29 8.92
C TYR A 103 -4.06 -18.28 7.86
N TYR A 104 -3.57 -17.05 7.98
CA TYR A 104 -3.59 -16.09 6.90
C TYR A 104 -2.23 -15.40 6.79
N GLU A 105 -1.91 -14.94 5.59
CA GLU A 105 -0.63 -14.30 5.32
C GLU A 105 -0.75 -13.06 4.44
N PHE A 106 0.26 -12.20 4.55
CA PHE A 106 0.49 -11.07 3.66
C PHE A 106 1.86 -11.23 3.02
N ASN A 107 1.90 -11.20 1.69
CA ASN A 107 3.13 -11.21 0.90
C ASN A 107 3.29 -9.86 0.21
N LEU A 108 3.90 -8.89 0.91
CA LEU A 108 3.92 -7.48 0.52
C LEU A 108 5.29 -7.05 -0.01
N ALA A 109 5.28 -6.11 -0.93
CA ALA A 109 6.45 -5.41 -1.42
C ALA A 109 6.28 -3.91 -1.22
N TYR A 110 7.18 -3.31 -0.44
CA TYR A 110 7.26 -1.87 -0.24
C TYR A 110 8.39 -1.31 -1.11
N LEU A 111 8.04 -0.56 -2.15
CA LEU A 111 8.97 0.00 -3.12
C LEU A 111 9.31 1.42 -2.71
N ILE A 112 10.48 1.60 -2.08
CA ILE A 112 10.93 2.87 -1.52
C ILE A 112 11.58 3.71 -2.62
N MET A 113 11.05 4.92 -2.78
CA MET A 113 11.45 5.84 -3.83
C MET A 113 12.84 6.43 -3.56
N ASN A 114 13.64 6.49 -4.61
CA ASN A 114 14.90 7.21 -4.67
C ASN A 114 14.67 8.72 -4.58
N SER A 115 15.38 9.39 -3.68
CA SER A 115 15.27 10.83 -3.44
C SER A 115 15.52 11.70 -4.68
N ARG A 116 16.27 11.18 -5.67
CA ARG A 116 16.49 11.85 -6.97
C ARG A 116 15.21 12.09 -7.77
N PHE A 117 14.11 11.41 -7.44
CA PHE A 117 12.83 11.52 -8.13
C PHE A 117 11.76 12.25 -7.32
N TYR A 118 12.08 12.76 -6.12
CA TYR A 118 11.09 13.45 -5.26
C TYR A 118 10.49 14.69 -5.92
N ASN A 119 11.24 15.38 -6.78
CA ASN A 119 10.75 16.53 -7.54
C ASN A 119 9.69 16.17 -8.60
N LYS A 120 9.47 14.88 -8.89
CA LYS A 120 8.42 14.42 -9.81
C LYS A 120 7.11 14.10 -9.12
N ILE A 121 7.07 14.15 -7.79
CA ILE A 121 5.90 13.80 -7.00
C ILE A 121 4.86 14.92 -7.05
N VAL A 122 3.61 14.53 -7.29
CA VAL A 122 2.43 15.35 -7.07
C VAL A 122 2.05 15.25 -5.60
N PRO A 123 2.18 16.33 -4.82
CA PRO A 123 1.87 16.31 -3.39
C PRO A 123 0.36 16.34 -3.13
N THR A 124 -0.05 15.93 -1.92
CA THR A 124 -1.46 15.89 -1.50
C THR A 124 -2.19 17.23 -1.63
N VAL A 125 -1.47 18.36 -1.52
CA VAL A 125 -2.03 19.71 -1.64
C VAL A 125 -2.69 19.94 -3.01
N GLU A 126 -2.18 19.31 -4.07
CA GLU A 126 -2.79 19.39 -5.41
C GLU A 126 -4.18 18.74 -5.43
N ALA A 127 -4.34 17.59 -4.77
CA ALA A 127 -5.65 16.96 -4.65
C ALA A 127 -6.64 17.81 -3.86
N LYS A 128 -6.18 18.43 -2.77
CA LYS A 128 -6.99 19.35 -1.96
C LYS A 128 -7.44 20.57 -2.78
N LYS A 129 -6.56 21.14 -3.59
CA LYS A 129 -6.86 22.26 -4.48
C LYS A 129 -7.92 21.88 -5.53
N ILE A 130 -7.69 20.78 -6.26
CA ILE A 130 -8.58 20.36 -7.35
C ILE A 130 -9.97 19.96 -6.83
N CYS A 131 -10.05 19.24 -5.69
CA CYS A 131 -11.35 18.89 -5.10
C CYS A 131 -12.15 20.14 -4.69
N ARG A 132 -11.48 21.19 -4.21
CA ARG A 132 -12.13 22.47 -3.87
C ARG A 132 -12.63 23.21 -5.10
N GLU A 133 -11.81 23.29 -6.14
CA GLU A 133 -12.14 24.03 -7.38
C GLU A 133 -13.25 23.33 -8.19
N SER A 134 -13.18 21.99 -8.31
CA SER A 134 -14.13 21.21 -9.11
C SER A 134 -15.47 20.92 -8.42
N ARG A 135 -15.57 21.16 -7.10
CA ARG A 135 -16.69 20.73 -6.24
C ARG A 135 -17.00 19.23 -6.31
N ASN A 136 -16.08 18.43 -6.84
CA ASN A 136 -16.19 16.98 -6.92
C ASN A 136 -15.27 16.36 -5.88
N TYR A 137 -15.86 15.59 -4.96
CA TYR A 137 -15.08 14.89 -3.96
C TYR A 137 -14.45 13.63 -4.55
N GLU A 138 -13.13 13.52 -4.41
CA GLU A 138 -12.34 12.36 -4.79
C GLU A 138 -11.60 11.84 -3.55
N GLN A 139 -11.46 10.52 -3.47
CA GLN A 139 -10.84 9.88 -2.31
C GLN A 139 -9.32 9.96 -2.41
N TYR A 140 -8.70 10.40 -1.32
CA TYR A 140 -7.27 10.33 -1.07
C TYR A 140 -7.02 10.32 0.44
N ILE A 141 -5.82 9.94 0.87
CA ILE A 141 -5.43 10.00 2.27
C ILE A 141 -4.76 11.36 2.52
N PRO A 142 -5.40 12.26 3.29
CA PRO A 142 -4.84 13.58 3.54
C PRO A 142 -3.44 13.50 4.14
N GLU A 143 -2.59 14.43 3.71
CA GLU A 143 -1.21 14.64 4.20
C GLU A 143 -0.20 13.50 3.98
N ALA A 144 -0.66 12.27 3.76
CA ALA A 144 0.19 11.09 3.60
C ALA A 144 0.18 10.51 2.18
N GLU A 145 -0.91 10.61 1.40
CA GLU A 145 -0.91 10.12 0.02
C GLU A 145 -0.32 11.15 -0.94
N CYS A 146 0.58 10.71 -1.81
CA CYS A 146 1.12 11.48 -2.92
C CYS A 146 1.15 10.63 -4.20
N TRP A 147 1.51 11.21 -5.33
CA TRP A 147 1.41 10.51 -6.61
C TRP A 147 2.59 10.74 -7.53
N TYR A 148 2.90 9.73 -8.34
CA TYR A 148 3.74 9.88 -9.54
C TYR A 148 2.82 10.05 -10.76
N PRO A 149 2.98 11.10 -11.60
CA PRO A 149 1.97 11.54 -12.55
C PRO A 149 1.83 10.69 -13.83
N ASP A 150 2.39 9.48 -13.83
CA ASP A 150 2.44 8.56 -14.98
C ASP A 150 2.81 7.14 -14.49
N ASP A 151 3.05 6.21 -15.40
CA ASP A 151 3.75 4.96 -15.11
C ASP A 151 5.13 5.26 -14.52
N MET A 152 5.42 4.65 -13.37
CA MET A 152 6.63 4.93 -12.62
C MET A 152 7.72 3.92 -12.98
N PRO A 153 8.88 4.35 -13.51
CA PRO A 153 9.94 3.42 -13.90
C PRO A 153 10.58 2.78 -12.67
N ILE A 154 10.92 1.49 -12.73
CA ILE A 154 11.51 0.76 -11.60
C ILE A 154 12.83 1.38 -11.12
N ASN A 155 13.55 2.10 -11.98
CA ASN A 155 14.77 2.82 -11.60
C ASN A 155 14.53 4.00 -10.64
N SER A 156 13.27 4.42 -10.45
CA SER A 156 12.89 5.38 -9.42
C SER A 156 12.91 4.78 -8.02
N ILE A 157 13.06 3.45 -7.89
CA ILE A 157 13.10 2.72 -6.61
C ILE A 157 14.55 2.47 -6.21
N ASN A 158 14.96 2.95 -5.03
CA ASN A 158 16.31 2.69 -4.50
C ASN A 158 16.37 1.42 -3.64
N ARG A 159 15.28 1.09 -2.95
CA ARG A 159 15.20 0.03 -1.95
C ARG A 159 13.82 -0.62 -1.98
N THR A 160 13.77 -1.93 -1.80
CA THR A 160 12.53 -2.70 -1.68
C THR A 160 12.56 -3.50 -0.38
N LEU A 161 11.45 -3.46 0.37
CA LEU A 161 11.21 -4.39 1.47
C LEU A 161 10.25 -5.46 0.97
N LEU A 162 10.69 -6.72 0.99
CA LEU A 162 9.85 -7.88 0.77
C LEU A 162 9.45 -8.43 2.13
N VAL A 163 8.17 -8.27 2.45
CA VAL A 163 7.64 -8.48 3.79
C VAL A 163 6.67 -9.64 3.76
N LYS A 164 6.96 -10.68 4.54
CA LYS A 164 6.06 -11.79 4.79
C LYS A 164 5.52 -11.67 6.21
N ILE A 165 4.20 -11.57 6.36
CA ILE A 165 3.52 -11.59 7.66
C ILE A 165 2.65 -12.84 7.69
N TRP A 166 2.85 -13.68 8.69
CA TRP A 166 2.11 -14.91 8.93
C TRP A 166 1.40 -14.82 10.29
N LYS A 167 0.11 -15.17 10.28
CA LYS A 167 -0.73 -15.17 11.49
C LYS A 167 -1.53 -16.46 11.53
N SER A 168 -1.42 -17.19 12.65
CA SER A 168 -2.29 -18.32 12.94
C SER A 168 -3.75 -17.92 12.83
N ALA A 169 -4.59 -18.82 12.34
CA ALA A 169 -6.03 -18.61 12.39
C ALA A 169 -6.46 -18.40 13.85
N PRO A 170 -7.48 -17.55 14.10
CA PRO A 170 -8.01 -17.39 15.43
C PRO A 170 -8.50 -18.73 16.00
N PRO A 171 -8.51 -18.92 17.34
CA PRO A 171 -9.07 -20.11 17.96
C PRO A 171 -10.51 -20.37 17.49
N LYS A 172 -10.88 -21.63 17.26
CA LYS A 172 -12.18 -22.01 16.67
C LYS A 172 -13.38 -21.50 17.45
N GLU A 173 -13.20 -21.33 18.76
CA GLU A 173 -14.20 -20.85 19.70
C GLU A 173 -14.33 -19.32 19.70
N SER A 174 -13.45 -18.60 19.00
CA SER A 174 -13.43 -17.13 18.99
C SER A 174 -14.38 -16.54 17.94
N PRO A 175 -15.00 -15.38 18.20
CA PRO A 175 -15.76 -14.64 17.18
C PRO A 175 -14.93 -14.33 15.93
N ALA A 176 -13.62 -14.12 16.08
CA ALA A 176 -12.71 -13.85 14.97
C ALA A 176 -12.57 -15.05 14.01
N TYR A 177 -12.72 -16.28 14.49
CA TYR A 177 -12.71 -17.47 13.64
C TYR A 177 -13.92 -17.54 12.71
N ALA A 178 -15.09 -17.07 13.16
CA ALA A 178 -16.27 -16.97 12.30
C ALA A 178 -16.01 -16.03 11.10
N PHE A 179 -15.36 -14.89 11.33
CA PHE A 179 -14.95 -13.99 10.24
C PHE A 179 -13.91 -14.64 9.31
N HIS A 180 -12.91 -15.32 9.87
CA HIS A 180 -11.91 -16.06 9.09
C HIS A 180 -12.57 -17.09 8.15
N LYS A 181 -13.54 -17.85 8.68
CA LYS A 181 -14.28 -18.85 7.91
C LYS A 181 -15.16 -18.24 6.82
N LEU A 182 -15.86 -17.14 7.12
CA LEU A 182 -16.67 -16.42 6.12
C LEU A 182 -15.82 -15.95 4.93
N ILE A 183 -14.61 -15.45 5.19
CA ILE A 183 -13.69 -15.02 4.13
C ILE A 183 -13.19 -16.22 3.31
N LEU A 184 -12.92 -17.36 3.94
CA LEU A 184 -12.55 -18.59 3.23
C LEU A 184 -13.67 -19.09 2.32
N GLU A 185 -14.92 -18.98 2.76
CA GLU A 185 -16.10 -19.41 1.99
C GLU A 185 -16.38 -18.47 0.80
N ASP A 186 -16.19 -17.16 0.95
CA ASP A 186 -16.37 -16.16 -0.13
C ASP A 186 -15.30 -16.26 -1.25
N LYS A 187 -14.16 -16.88 -0.95
CA LYS A 187 -13.05 -17.06 -1.90
C LYS A 187 -13.04 -18.41 -2.65
N ARG A 188 -14.01 -19.30 -2.38
CA ARG A 188 -14.18 -20.60 -3.08
C ARG A 188 -15.08 -20.47 -4.31
#